data_AF-A0A8T0F235-F1
#
_entry.id   AF-A0A8T0F235-F1
#
_cell.length_a   1.000
_cell.length_b   1.000
_cell.length_c   1.000
_cell.angle_alpha   90.00
_cell.angle_beta   90.00
_cell.angle_gamma   90.00
#
_symmetry.space_group_name_H-M   'P 1'
#
loop_
_entity.id
_entity.type
_entity.pdbx_description
1 polymer ?
#
loop_
_entity_poly.entity_id
_entity_poly.type
_entity_poly.pdbx_seq_one_letter_code
_entity_poly.pdbx_strand_id
1 'polypeptide(L)'
;MAAGYNGKIILKNEEAISDGHRVLIDFEVDNLAAKETFDLKQDHITRCEVLPTSWKFRMMFRRVSANGIVNIPVSLKRFDSMPYQVNASISVLLSDGRNQSFLAAQETLLSLKWDPVMNYLDT
;
A
#
# COMPACT_ATOMS: atom_id res chain seq x y z
N MET A 1 -9.65 22.29 6.34
CA MET A 1 -10.43 21.13 6.81
C MET A 1 -10.15 19.98 5.86
N ALA A 2 -9.39 18.97 6.28
CA ALA A 2 -9.12 17.80 5.45
C ALA A 2 -10.38 16.93 5.40
N ALA A 3 -10.99 16.81 4.21
CA ALA A 3 -12.12 15.92 4.00
C ALA A 3 -11.69 14.49 4.31
N GLY A 4 -12.40 13.86 5.24
CA GLY A 4 -12.23 12.44 5.55
C GLY A 4 -12.42 11.58 4.30
N TYR A 5 -11.67 10.48 4.25
CA TYR A 5 -11.69 9.49 3.20
C TYR A 5 -13.12 8.93 2.97
N ASN A 6 -13.67 9.15 1.76
CA ASN A 6 -14.89 8.51 1.24
C ASN A 6 -14.51 7.50 0.14
N GLY A 7 -13.58 6.59 0.43
CA GLY A 7 -13.30 5.44 -0.42
C GLY A 7 -13.88 4.17 0.20
N LYS A 8 -14.02 3.12 -0.61
CA LYS A 8 -14.43 1.81 -0.12
C LYS A 8 -13.30 0.83 -0.33
N ILE A 9 -12.86 0.16 0.73
CA ILE A 9 -12.03 -1.04 0.61
C ILE A 9 -12.99 -2.19 0.31
N ILE A 10 -12.80 -2.86 -0.82
CA ILE A 10 -13.81 -3.78 -1.35
C ILE A 10 -13.39 -5.22 -1.13
N LEU A 11 -12.13 -5.53 -1.41
CA LEU A 11 -11.64 -6.90 -1.34
C LEU A 11 -10.24 -6.91 -0.75
N LYS A 12 -10.06 -7.81 0.20
CA LYS A 12 -8.76 -8.20 0.72
C LYS A 12 -8.65 -9.70 0.52
N ASN A 13 -7.92 -10.12 -0.50
CA ASN A 13 -7.61 -11.52 -0.72
C ASN A 13 -6.18 -11.80 -0.25
N GLU A 14 -5.98 -12.95 0.37
CA GLU A 14 -4.66 -13.45 0.75
C GLU A 14 -4.55 -14.89 0.30
N GLU A 15 -3.60 -15.15 -0.59
CA GLU A 15 -3.33 -16.46 -1.17
C GLU A 15 -1.93 -16.90 -0.76
N ALA A 16 -1.81 -18.15 -0.27
CA ALA A 16 -0.51 -18.78 -0.11
C ALA A 16 0.03 -19.20 -1.48
N ILE A 17 1.25 -18.79 -1.78
CA ILE A 17 1.97 -19.19 -2.99
C ILE A 17 3.20 -20.03 -2.59
N SER A 18 3.85 -20.68 -3.55
CA SER A 18 4.93 -21.65 -3.27
C SER A 18 6.08 -21.09 -2.42
N ASP A 19 6.32 -19.78 -2.46
CA ASP A 19 7.44 -19.10 -1.81
C ASP A 19 6.99 -17.96 -0.87
N GLY A 20 5.70 -17.89 -0.50
CA GLY A 20 5.22 -16.87 0.42
C GLY A 20 3.72 -16.62 0.36
N HIS A 21 3.35 -15.34 0.49
CA HIS A 21 1.95 -14.89 0.51
C HIS A 21 1.74 -13.77 -0.49
N ARG A 22 0.65 -13.86 -1.24
CA ARG A 22 0.17 -12.79 -2.11
C ARG A 22 -1.05 -12.14 -1.46
N VAL A 23 -0.93 -10.86 -1.15
CA VAL A 23 -2.03 -10.05 -0.60
C VAL A 23 -2.53 -9.11 -1.69
N LEU A 24 -3.81 -9.17 -2.01
CA LEU A 24 -4.49 -8.27 -2.94
C LEU A 24 -5.45 -7.40 -2.16
N ILE A 25 -5.35 -6.08 -2.34
CA ILE A 25 -6.22 -5.10 -1.71
C ILE A 25 -6.79 -4.20 -2.80
N ASP A 26 -8.10 -4.31 -3.01
CA ASP A 26 -8.84 -3.47 -3.93
C ASP A 26 -9.53 -2.34 -3.16
N PHE A 27 -9.37 -1.12 -3.67
CA PHE A 27 -10.02 0.06 -3.14
C PHE A 27 -10.60 0.91 -4.27
N GLU A 28 -11.78 1.45 -4.03
CA GLU A 28 -12.44 2.39 -4.94
C GLU A 28 -12.41 3.80 -4.34
N VAL A 29 -12.18 4.79 -5.21
CA VAL A 29 -12.17 6.20 -4.84
C VAL A 29 -13.15 6.95 -5.71
N ASP A 30 -14.24 7.39 -5.09
CA ASP A 30 -15.23 8.20 -5.78
C ASP A 30 -14.66 9.56 -6.16
N ASN A 31 -14.86 9.92 -7.43
CA ASN A 31 -14.51 11.23 -7.98
C ASN A 31 -13.06 11.65 -7.65
N LEU A 32 -12.10 10.76 -7.91
CA LEU A 32 -10.67 11.02 -7.69
C LEU A 32 -10.19 12.33 -8.33
N ALA A 33 -10.75 12.70 -9.49
CA ALA A 33 -10.45 13.96 -10.17
C ALA A 33 -10.82 15.22 -9.38
N ALA A 34 -11.83 15.17 -8.50
CA ALA A 34 -12.19 16.27 -7.62
C ALA A 34 -11.36 16.32 -6.33
N LYS A 35 -10.51 15.31 -6.07
CA LYS A 35 -9.66 15.27 -4.88
C LYS A 35 -8.30 15.90 -5.15
N GLU A 36 -7.91 16.84 -4.30
CA GLU A 36 -6.54 17.39 -4.30
C GLU A 36 -5.53 16.40 -3.74
N THR A 37 -5.92 15.72 -2.67
CA THR A 37 -5.12 14.69 -1.99
C THR A 37 -6.00 13.52 -1.53
N PHE A 38 -5.39 12.35 -1.43
CA PHE A 38 -6.01 11.15 -0.88
C PHE A 38 -4.93 10.29 -0.21
N ASP A 39 -5.20 9.79 1.00
CA ASP A 39 -4.26 8.98 1.78
C ASP A 39 -4.96 7.67 2.17
N LEU A 40 -4.43 6.55 1.67
CA LEU A 40 -4.87 5.20 1.99
C LEU A 40 -3.82 4.56 2.90
N LYS A 41 -4.27 4.09 4.06
CA LYS A 41 -3.44 3.36 5.02
C LYS A 41 -4.08 2.02 5.30
N GLN A 42 -3.30 0.95 5.22
CA GLN A 42 -3.77 -0.40 5.51
C GLN A 42 -2.74 -1.17 6.31
N ASP A 43 -3.16 -1.64 7.48
CA ASP A 43 -2.38 -2.62 8.24
C ASP A 43 -2.81 -4.04 7.82
N HIS A 44 -1.83 -4.94 7.72
CA HIS A 44 -2.03 -6.33 7.34
C HIS A 44 -1.11 -7.23 8.17
N ILE A 45 -1.65 -8.34 8.65
CA ILE A 45 -0.87 -9.41 9.29
C ILE A 45 -1.00 -10.63 8.38
N THR A 46 0.12 -11.16 7.90
CA THR A 46 0.13 -12.35 7.05
C THR A 46 -0.30 -13.56 7.88
N ARG A 47 -1.16 -14.39 7.30
CA ARG A 47 -1.65 -15.65 7.89
C ARG A 47 -0.71 -16.81 7.56
N CYS A 48 0.60 -16.56 7.62
CA CYS A 48 1.59 -17.61 7.49
C CYS A 48 1.66 -18.42 8.79
N GLU A 49 1.44 -19.73 8.72
CA GLU A 49 1.52 -20.59 9.91
C GLU A 49 2.93 -20.65 10.50
N VAL A 50 3.95 -20.53 9.65
CA VAL A 50 5.36 -20.68 10.04
C VAL A 50 5.98 -19.34 10.44
N LEU A 51 5.64 -18.25 9.73
CA LEU A 51 6.24 -16.94 9.94
C LEU A 51 5.23 -15.80 9.73
N PRO A 52 4.33 -15.55 10.69
CA PRO A 52 3.42 -14.40 10.61
C PRO A 52 4.21 -13.09 10.68
N THR A 53 3.87 -12.15 9.80
CA THR A 53 4.52 -10.84 9.69
C THR A 53 3.49 -9.73 9.57
N SER A 54 3.80 -8.55 10.11
CA SER A 54 2.92 -7.40 10.19
C SER A 54 3.43 -6.25 9.31
N TRP A 55 2.56 -5.75 8.46
CA TRP A 55 2.85 -4.82 7.38
C TRP A 55 1.92 -3.63 7.39
N LYS A 56 2.51 -2.45 7.21
CA LYS A 56 1.82 -1.19 7.04
C LYS A 56 2.02 -0.73 5.60
N PHE A 57 0.94 -0.71 4.86
CA PHE A 57 0.87 -0.12 3.54
C PHE A 57 0.35 1.30 3.64
N ARG A 58 0.96 2.22 2.88
CA ARG A 58 0.45 3.56 2.67
C ARG A 58 0.58 3.96 1.21
N MET A 59 -0.49 4.50 0.65
CA MET A 59 -0.50 5.15 -0.65
C MET A 59 -1.03 6.55 -0.49
N MET A 60 -0.37 7.52 -1.08
CA MET A 60 -0.86 8.89 -1.08
C MET A 60 -0.98 9.41 -2.50
N PHE A 61 -2.17 9.76 -2.91
CA PHE A 61 -2.42 10.47 -4.16
C PHE A 61 -2.30 11.97 -3.89
N ARG A 62 -1.51 12.65 -4.72
CA ARG A 62 -1.41 14.11 -4.74
C ARG A 62 -1.56 14.59 -6.17
N ARG A 63 -2.56 15.45 -6.40
CA ARG A 63 -2.66 16.17 -7.66
C ARG A 63 -1.59 17.24 -7.69
N VAL A 64 -0.61 17.12 -8.59
CA VAL A 64 0.38 18.16 -8.83
C VAL A 64 -0.21 19.11 -9.88
N SER A 65 -0.21 20.42 -9.60
CA SER A 65 -1.03 21.40 -10.30
C SER A 65 -0.67 21.62 -11.79
N ALA A 66 -1.62 22.28 -12.48
CA ALA A 66 -1.70 22.75 -13.87
C ALA A 66 -1.55 21.74 -15.02
N ASN A 67 -0.70 20.71 -14.89
CA ASN A 67 -0.27 19.93 -16.05
C ASN A 67 -0.98 18.57 -16.18
N GLY A 68 -1.88 18.26 -15.24
CA GLY A 68 -2.54 16.95 -15.16
C GLY A 68 -1.65 15.82 -14.62
N ILE A 69 -0.42 16.13 -14.19
CA ILE A 69 0.50 15.15 -13.61
C ILE A 69 0.03 14.77 -12.20
N VAL A 70 -0.02 13.48 -11.93
CA VAL A 70 -0.37 12.91 -10.64
C VAL A 70 0.87 12.29 -10.03
N ASN A 71 1.09 12.53 -8.74
CA ASN A 71 2.11 11.83 -7.96
C ASN A 71 1.44 10.86 -6.97
N ILE A 72 1.89 9.61 -6.95
CA ILE A 72 1.33 8.54 -6.12
C ILE A 72 2.46 7.83 -5.38
N PRO A 73 3.09 8.47 -4.38
CA PRO A 73 4.02 7.78 -3.50
C PRO A 73 3.32 6.60 -2.80
N VAL A 74 4.01 5.47 -2.81
CA VAL A 74 3.62 4.23 -2.13
C VAL A 74 4.70 3.88 -1.12
N SER A 75 4.31 3.20 -0.04
CA SER A 75 5.27 2.67 0.91
C SER A 75 4.73 1.38 1.52
N LEU A 76 5.63 0.43 1.71
CA LEU A 76 5.36 -0.82 2.42
C LEU A 76 6.39 -0.96 3.53
N LYS A 77 5.94 -0.96 4.78
CA LYS A 77 6.80 -1.05 5.95
C LYS A 77 6.40 -2.24 6.81
N ARG A 78 7.37 -3.10 7.11
CA ARG A 78 7.21 -4.13 8.14
C ARG A 78 7.32 -3.51 9.53
N PHE A 79 6.46 -3.92 10.47
CA PHE A 79 6.44 -3.37 11.83
C PHE A 79 6.34 -4.41 12.95
N ASP A 80 6.35 -5.70 12.65
CA ASP A 80 6.51 -6.75 13.66
C ASP A 80 7.96 -6.83 14.17
N SER A 81 8.15 -7.38 15.38
CA SER A 81 9.46 -7.55 16.01
C SER A 81 10.19 -8.84 15.63
N MET A 82 9.76 -9.55 14.57
CA MET A 82 10.36 -10.84 14.25
C MET A 82 11.74 -10.63 13.61
N PRO A 83 12.76 -11.40 14.03
CA PRO A 83 14.16 -11.14 13.66
C PRO A 83 14.51 -11.63 12.24
N TYR A 84 13.63 -12.41 11.61
CA TYR A 84 13.87 -13.02 10.31
C TYR A 84 13.73 -11.99 9.18
N GLN A 85 14.64 -12.00 8.22
CA GLN A 85 14.51 -11.20 7.02
C GLN A 85 13.45 -11.80 6.09
N VAL A 86 12.69 -10.92 5.44
CA VAL A 86 11.74 -11.30 4.41
C VAL A 86 11.93 -10.39 3.21
N ASN A 87 11.72 -10.96 2.03
CA ASN A 87 11.60 -10.19 0.80
C ASN A 87 10.14 -9.78 0.64
N ALA A 88 9.91 -8.53 0.26
CA ALA A 88 8.58 -8.05 -0.06
C ALA A 88 8.61 -7.25 -1.34
N SER A 89 7.50 -7.27 -2.06
CA SER A 89 7.30 -6.37 -3.18
C SER A 89 5.90 -5.78 -3.08
N ILE A 90 5.75 -4.59 -3.64
CA ILE A 90 4.46 -3.96 -3.80
C ILE A 90 4.28 -3.58 -5.25
N SER A 91 3.06 -3.79 -5.75
CA SER A 91 2.65 -3.34 -7.06
C SER A 91 1.30 -2.66 -6.93
N VAL A 92 1.17 -1.49 -7.54
CA VAL A 92 -0.05 -0.71 -7.56
C VAL A 92 -0.56 -0.64 -8.98
N LEU A 93 -1.74 -1.20 -9.18
CA LEU A 93 -2.47 -1.14 -10.42
C LEU A 93 -3.62 -0.15 -10.26
N LEU A 94 -3.74 0.79 -11.19
CA LEU A 94 -4.88 1.70 -11.25
C LEU A 94 -5.76 1.30 -12.41
N SER A 95 -7.06 1.22 -12.15
CA SER A 95 -8.07 0.90 -13.15
C SER A 95 -9.08 2.03 -13.26
N ASP A 96 -9.49 2.35 -14.48
CA ASP A 96 -10.64 3.24 -14.70
C ASP A 96 -11.97 2.47 -14.63
N GLY A 97 -13.10 3.18 -14.71
CA GLY A 97 -14.43 2.57 -14.74
C GLY A 97 -14.73 1.71 -15.98
N ARG A 98 -13.78 1.58 -16.92
CA ARG A 98 -13.84 0.69 -18.09
C ARG A 98 -12.95 -0.54 -17.90
N ASN A 99 -12.39 -0.76 -16.70
CA ASN A 99 -11.42 -1.80 -16.38
C ASN A 99 -10.13 -1.72 -17.22
N GLN A 100 -9.77 -0.54 -17.73
CA GLN A 100 -8.45 -0.34 -18.31
C GLN A 100 -7.47 -0.08 -17.18
N SER A 101 -6.47 -0.96 -17.06
CA SER A 101 -5.52 -0.95 -15.97
C SER A 101 -4.13 -0.53 -16.42
N PHE A 102 -3.42 0.22 -15.59
CA PHE A 102 -2.01 0.55 -15.78
C PHE A 102 -1.23 0.40 -14.48
N LEU A 103 0.03 -0.05 -14.59
CA LEU A 103 0.93 -0.16 -13.46
C LEU A 103 1.40 1.24 -13.05
N ALA A 104 0.95 1.70 -11.89
CA ALA A 104 1.26 3.03 -11.39
C ALA A 104 2.52 3.04 -10.52
N ALA A 105 2.79 1.94 -9.82
CA ALA A 105 4.01 1.79 -9.03
C ALA A 105 4.40 0.31 -8.91
N GLN A 106 5.70 0.05 -8.88
CA GLN A 106 6.25 -1.24 -8.48
C GLN A 106 7.53 -0.98 -7.69
N GLU A 107 7.57 -1.47 -6.45
CA GLU A 107 8.76 -1.41 -5.62
C GLU A 107 9.08 -2.80 -5.09
N THR A 108 10.35 -3.19 -5.20
CA THR A 108 10.87 -4.42 -4.60
C THR A 108 11.72 -4.04 -3.41
N LEU A 109 11.27 -4.44 -2.22
CA LEU A 109 11.97 -4.24 -0.97
C LEU A 109 12.71 -5.54 -0.64
N LEU A 110 13.99 -5.56 -1.00
CA LEU A 110 14.88 -6.68 -0.69
C LEU A 110 15.28 -6.62 0.78
N SER A 111 15.10 -7.74 1.48
CA SER A 111 15.67 -7.95 2.82
C SER A 111 15.29 -6.91 3.87
N LEU A 112 13.99 -6.81 4.20
CA LEU A 112 13.53 -5.94 5.28
C LEU A 112 13.85 -6.56 6.64
N LYS A 113 14.81 -5.94 7.35
CA LYS A 113 15.02 -6.16 8.79
C LYS A 113 14.07 -5.28 9.59
N TRP A 114 13.61 -5.79 10.72
CA TRP A 114 13.05 -4.92 11.75
C TRP A 114 14.15 -3.95 12.22
N ASP A 115 13.86 -2.65 12.19
CA ASP A 115 14.72 -1.60 12.73
C ASP A 115 14.11 -1.06 14.03
N PRO A 116 14.73 -1.31 15.20
CA PRO A 116 14.26 -0.80 16.49
C PRO A 116 14.20 0.73 16.58
N VAL A 117 14.89 1.45 15.68
CA VAL A 117 15.20 2.88 15.87
C VAL A 117 14.16 3.82 15.25
N MET A 118 13.16 3.33 14.53
CA MET A 118 12.14 4.19 13.87
C MET A 118 10.96 4.54 14.80
N ASN A 119 11.26 5.03 16.01
CA ASN A 119 10.33 5.82 16.80
C ASN A 119 10.72 7.30 16.63
N TYR A 120 9.72 8.11 16.30
CA TYR A 120 9.76 9.57 16.12
C TYR A 120 10.44 10.05 14.85
N LEU A 121 9.63 10.45 13.86
CA LEU A 121 9.61 11.80 13.28
C LEU A 121 8.37 11.87 12.36
N ASP A 122 7.19 11.97 12.98
CA ASP A 122 6.03 12.63 12.38
C ASP A 122 5.96 14.02 13.05
N THR A 123 6.47 15.03 12.37
CA THR A 123 6.11 16.45 12.53
C THR A 123 5.95 17.05 11.16
#